data_AF-A0A7X7GT22-F1
#
_entry.id   AF-A0A7X7GT22-F1
#
_cell.length_a   1.000
_cell.length_b   1.000
_cell.length_c   1.000
_cell.angle_alpha   90.00
_cell.angle_beta   90.00
_cell.angle_gamma   90.00
#
_symmetry.space_group_name_H-M   'P 1'
#
loop_
_entity.id
_entity.type
_entity.pdbx_description
1 polymer ?
#
loop_
_entity_poly.entity_id
_entity_poly.type
_entity_poly.pdbx_seq_one_letter_code
_entity_poly.pdbx_strand_id
1 'polypeptide(L)'
;MASAAAVAYAIRLALAGEWLLAGAFVLLVVPLSVAPEFLERRRRRAIYRTGSVAEILEAALREVQHSDQERIALQRALALAALGVTGPARLALQAWRHRHLDDDEHEQLLIVEVLIEAFEGEHTGAHGRAAALRSLPRPESPGRERRSRAIRECMGAIVRAFDGRAEQGDLELLLRGPEVLPLLHWVTRYAAAAVCAQRGARDAVATLLEGAPEWPQDSAFALLHRDLTMVIATPMPARRVA
;
A
#
# COMPACT_ATOMS: atom_id res chain seq x y z
N MET A 1 -19.16 -17.73 -5.66
CA MET A 1 -19.85 -18.98 -6.05
C MET A 1 -19.84 -19.25 -7.57
N ALA A 2 -19.61 -18.27 -8.45
CA ALA A 2 -19.57 -18.49 -9.90
C ALA A 2 -18.42 -19.40 -10.42
N SER A 3 -17.28 -19.43 -9.71
CA SER A 3 -16.08 -20.18 -10.14
C SER A 3 -16.28 -21.71 -10.12
N ALA A 4 -16.91 -22.26 -9.09
CA ALA A 4 -17.11 -23.72 -8.99
C ALA A 4 -18.09 -24.25 -10.05
N ALA A 5 -19.15 -23.49 -10.35
CA ALA A 5 -20.12 -23.85 -11.38
C ALA A 5 -19.52 -23.79 -12.80
N ALA A 6 -18.68 -22.79 -13.08
CA ALA A 6 -17.98 -22.66 -14.36
C ALA A 6 -16.97 -23.80 -14.57
N VAL A 7 -16.23 -24.19 -13.52
CA VAL A 7 -15.29 -25.32 -13.56
C VAL A 7 -16.04 -26.64 -13.75
N ALA A 8 -17.15 -26.86 -13.05
CA ALA A 8 -17.97 -28.06 -13.21
C ALA A 8 -18.57 -28.16 -14.63
N TYR A 9 -18.97 -27.04 -15.23
CA TYR A 9 -19.48 -27.00 -16.60
C TYR A 9 -18.38 -27.30 -17.63
N ALA A 10 -17.18 -26.73 -17.46
CA ALA A 10 -16.03 -27.01 -18.33
C ALA A 10 -15.58 -28.49 -18.26
N ILE A 11 -15.55 -29.08 -17.06
CA ILE A 11 -15.25 -30.51 -16.86
C ILE A 11 -16.31 -31.38 -17.55
N ARG A 12 -17.60 -31.03 -17.40
CA ARG A 12 -18.70 -31.76 -18.04
C ARG A 12 -18.62 -31.72 -19.58
N LEU A 13 -18.22 -30.59 -20.16
CA LEU A 13 -18.05 -30.44 -21.61
C LEU A 13 -16.85 -31.23 -22.15
N ALA A 14 -15.74 -31.23 -21.39
CA ALA A 14 -14.56 -32.02 -21.72
C ALA A 14 -14.84 -33.54 -21.67
N LEU A 15 -15.60 -33.99 -20.67
CA LEU A 15 -16.03 -35.38 -20.54
C LEU A 15 -17.02 -35.83 -21.63
N ALA A 16 -17.73 -34.89 -22.26
CA ALA A 16 -18.64 -35.16 -23.38
C ALA A 16 -17.91 -35.31 -24.75
N GLY A 17 -16.59 -35.17 -24.79
CA GLY A 17 -15.80 -35.28 -26.03
C GLY A 17 -15.72 -33.98 -26.84
N GLU A 18 -16.32 -32.90 -26.36
CA GLU A 18 -16.38 -31.59 -27.02
C GLU A 18 -15.23 -30.67 -26.58
N TRP A 19 -13.99 -31.17 -26.70
CA TRP A 19 -12.78 -30.48 -26.23
C TRP A 19 -12.60 -29.07 -26.82
N LEU A 20 -13.02 -28.86 -28.07
CA LEU A 20 -12.98 -27.55 -28.73
C LEU A 20 -13.94 -26.54 -28.09
N LEU A 21 -15.15 -26.99 -27.71
CA LEU A 21 -16.13 -26.13 -27.04
C LEU A 21 -15.73 -25.88 -25.59
N ALA A 22 -15.10 -26.84 -24.91
CA ALA A 22 -14.57 -26.67 -23.56
C ALA A 22 -13.43 -25.63 -23.57
N GLY A 23 -12.52 -25.73 -24.55
CA GLY A 23 -11.45 -24.76 -24.78
C GLY A 23 -11.99 -23.37 -25.11
N ALA A 24 -12.96 -23.27 -26.04
CA ALA A 24 -13.60 -22.00 -26.39
C ALA A 24 -14.34 -21.36 -25.21
N PHE A 25 -15.04 -22.16 -24.39
CA PHE A 25 -15.73 -21.69 -23.19
C PHE A 25 -14.75 -21.14 -22.15
N VAL A 26 -13.65 -21.85 -21.87
CA VAL A 26 -12.60 -21.35 -20.97
C VAL A 26 -11.97 -20.07 -21.53
N LEU A 27 -11.71 -20.01 -22.84
CA LEU A 27 -11.04 -18.89 -23.48
C LEU A 27 -11.96 -17.65 -23.65
N LEU A 28 -13.28 -17.80 -23.60
CA LEU A 28 -14.23 -16.70 -23.77
C LEU A 28 -14.89 -16.28 -22.45
N VAL A 29 -15.35 -17.24 -21.64
CA VAL A 29 -16.15 -16.98 -20.43
C VAL A 29 -15.27 -16.65 -19.22
N VAL A 30 -14.10 -17.29 -19.07
CA VAL A 30 -13.19 -16.95 -17.96
C VAL A 30 -12.66 -15.52 -18.12
N PRO A 31 -12.18 -15.08 -19.31
CA PRO A 31 -11.81 -13.69 -19.49
C PRO A 31 -12.99 -12.74 -19.33
N LEU A 32 -14.18 -13.02 -19.88
CA LEU A 32 -15.32 -12.11 -19.68
C LEU A 32 -15.74 -11.95 -18.22
N SER A 33 -15.55 -13.00 -17.41
CA SER A 33 -15.92 -13.00 -15.99
C SER A 33 -14.87 -12.30 -15.12
N VAL A 34 -13.58 -12.47 -15.44
CA VAL A 34 -12.45 -11.92 -14.66
C VAL A 34 -12.03 -10.53 -15.16
N ALA A 35 -12.23 -10.22 -16.44
CA ALA A 35 -11.91 -8.93 -17.06
C ALA A 35 -12.53 -7.74 -16.34
N PRO A 36 -13.83 -7.71 -15.96
CA PRO A 36 -14.40 -6.55 -15.27
C PRO A 36 -13.73 -6.34 -13.90
N GLU A 37 -13.54 -7.39 -13.10
CA GLU A 37 -12.83 -7.28 -11.81
C GLU A 37 -11.36 -6.84 -12.00
N PHE A 38 -10.69 -7.34 -13.03
CA PHE A 38 -9.31 -6.99 -13.33
C PHE A 38 -9.18 -5.53 -13.80
N LEU A 39 -10.09 -5.09 -14.67
CA LEU A 39 -10.16 -3.71 -15.15
C LEU A 39 -10.53 -2.75 -14.03
N GLU A 40 -11.45 -3.12 -13.14
CA GLU A 40 -11.76 -2.35 -11.94
C GLU A 40 -10.55 -2.23 -11.02
N ARG A 41 -9.87 -3.34 -10.72
CA ARG A 41 -8.63 -3.32 -9.92
C ARG A 41 -7.56 -2.44 -10.57
N ARG A 42 -7.42 -2.49 -11.90
CA ARG A 42 -6.48 -1.65 -12.65
C ARG A 42 -6.86 -0.17 -12.59
N ARG A 43 -8.13 0.16 -12.78
CA ARG A 43 -8.64 1.54 -12.68
C ARG A 43 -8.48 2.08 -11.25
N ARG A 44 -8.81 1.29 -10.24
CA ARG A 44 -8.61 1.67 -8.82
C ARG A 44 -7.13 1.92 -8.52
N ARG A 45 -6.23 1.03 -8.98
CA ARG A 45 -4.78 1.25 -8.86
C ARG A 45 -4.30 2.51 -9.58
N ALA A 46 -4.95 2.92 -10.67
CA ALA A 46 -4.61 4.18 -11.33
C ALA A 46 -4.97 5.39 -10.44
N ILE A 47 -6.12 5.37 -9.75
CA ILE A 47 -6.51 6.45 -8.83
C ILE A 47 -5.47 6.63 -7.72
N TYR A 48 -4.99 5.55 -7.10
CA TYR A 48 -3.94 5.62 -6.07
C TYR A 48 -2.58 6.14 -6.58
N ARG A 49 -2.37 6.16 -7.91
CA ARG A 49 -1.14 6.63 -8.56
C ARG A 49 -1.21 8.05 -9.06
N THR A 50 -2.37 8.51 -9.53
CA THR A 50 -2.48 9.78 -10.25
C THR A 50 -3.58 10.69 -9.71
N GLY A 51 -4.38 10.20 -8.76
CA GLY A 51 -5.49 10.95 -8.20
C GLY A 51 -5.03 12.07 -7.28
N SER A 52 -5.85 13.11 -7.18
CA SER A 52 -5.73 14.10 -6.12
C SER A 52 -5.89 13.43 -4.75
N VAL A 53 -5.40 14.07 -3.69
CA VAL A 53 -5.55 13.59 -2.31
C VAL A 53 -7.02 13.32 -1.96
N ALA A 54 -7.94 14.16 -2.45
CA ALA A 54 -9.37 13.98 -2.27
C ALA A 54 -9.91 12.73 -2.98
N GLU A 55 -9.52 12.50 -4.24
CA GLU A 55 -9.94 11.32 -5.00
C GLU A 55 -9.40 10.02 -4.41
N ILE A 56 -8.17 10.03 -3.91
CA ILE A 56 -7.58 8.86 -3.23
C ILE A 56 -8.35 8.53 -1.96
N LEU A 57 -8.66 9.55 -1.14
CA LEU A 57 -9.45 9.37 0.08
C LEU A 57 -10.85 8.86 -0.23
N GLU A 58 -11.52 9.45 -1.23
CA GLU A 58 -12.86 9.04 -1.62
C GLU A 58 -12.87 7.60 -2.15
N ALA A 59 -11.91 7.22 -2.99
CA ALA A 59 -11.76 5.85 -3.49
C ALA A 59 -11.55 4.85 -2.35
N ALA A 60 -10.72 5.20 -1.36
CA ALA A 60 -10.46 4.35 -0.19
C ALA A 60 -11.72 4.16 0.68
N LEU A 61 -12.57 5.18 0.81
CA LEU A 61 -13.81 5.10 1.60
C LEU A 61 -14.93 4.36 0.85
N ARG A 62 -14.98 4.47 -0.49
CA ARG A 62 -15.92 3.71 -1.31
C ARG A 62 -15.74 2.20 -1.14
N GLU A 63 -14.53 1.71 -0.85
CA GLU A 63 -14.26 0.29 -0.62
C GLU A 63 -15.00 -0.29 0.60
N VAL A 64 -15.27 0.54 1.61
CA VAL A 64 -15.89 0.13 2.87
C VAL A 64 -17.26 0.77 3.10
N GLN A 65 -17.83 1.44 2.10
CA GLN A 65 -19.05 2.24 2.26
C GLN A 65 -20.27 1.44 2.78
N HIS A 66 -20.30 0.12 2.55
CA HIS A 66 -21.35 -0.78 3.01
C HIS A 66 -20.97 -1.54 4.30
N SER A 67 -19.85 -1.17 4.93
CA SER A 67 -19.40 -1.77 6.19
C SER A 67 -19.93 -1.00 7.39
N ASP A 68 -19.76 -1.58 8.57
CA ASP A 68 -20.11 -0.91 9.82
C ASP A 68 -19.28 0.37 10.04
N GLN A 69 -19.86 1.29 10.80
CA GLN A 69 -19.27 2.62 11.02
C GLN A 69 -17.88 2.56 11.68
N GLU A 70 -17.62 1.54 12.50
CA GLU A 70 -16.30 1.29 13.09
C GLU A 70 -15.24 1.02 12.01
N ARG A 71 -15.57 0.18 11.03
CA ARG A 71 -14.68 -0.18 9.91
C ARG A 71 -14.43 1.00 8.97
N ILE A 72 -15.46 1.82 8.73
CA ILE A 72 -15.34 3.05 7.94
C ILE A 72 -14.37 4.02 8.63
N ALA A 73 -14.46 4.19 9.95
CA ALA A 73 -13.58 5.08 10.70
C ALA A 73 -12.12 4.62 10.66
N LEU A 74 -11.87 3.31 10.85
CA LEU A 74 -10.52 2.74 10.76
C LEU A 74 -9.94 2.84 9.34
N GLN A 75 -10.74 2.62 8.30
CA GLN A 75 -10.32 2.81 6.92
C GLN A 75 -10.02 4.28 6.61
N ARG A 76 -10.82 5.21 7.15
CA ARG A 76 -10.56 6.65 7.04
C ARG A 76 -9.23 7.02 7.67
N ALA A 77 -8.94 6.50 8.86
CA ALA A 77 -7.68 6.73 9.54
C ALA A 77 -6.50 6.20 8.72
N LEU A 78 -6.62 4.99 8.16
CA LEU A 78 -5.61 4.41 7.27
C LEU A 78 -5.38 5.27 6.03
N ALA A 79 -6.45 5.73 5.37
CA ALA A 79 -6.34 6.58 4.19
C ALA A 79 -5.65 7.91 4.50
N LEU A 80 -6.04 8.57 5.60
CA LEU A 80 -5.41 9.81 6.02
C LEU A 80 -3.92 9.61 6.38
N ALA A 81 -3.59 8.54 7.12
CA ALA A 81 -2.21 8.22 7.46
C ALA A 81 -1.38 7.90 6.21
N ALA A 82 -1.91 7.13 5.26
CA ALA A 82 -1.24 6.81 4.01
C ALA A 82 -1.07 8.02 3.07
N LEU A 83 -1.87 9.07 3.27
CA LEU A 83 -1.74 10.38 2.60
C LEU A 83 -0.81 11.33 3.38
N GLY A 84 -0.15 10.87 4.44
CA GLY A 84 0.78 11.67 5.25
C GLY A 84 0.09 12.72 6.13
N VAL A 85 -1.22 12.62 6.33
CA VAL A 85 -2.03 13.60 7.09
C VAL A 85 -2.25 13.07 8.51
N THR A 86 -1.19 13.14 9.34
CA THR A 86 -1.10 12.42 10.63
C THR A 86 -2.08 12.92 11.69
N GLY A 87 -2.26 14.24 11.83
CA GLY A 87 -3.17 14.83 12.83
C GLY A 87 -4.63 14.36 12.64
N PRO A 88 -5.24 14.61 11.46
CA PRO A 88 -6.54 14.05 11.11
C PRO A 88 -6.64 12.53 11.20
N ALA A 89 -5.58 11.78 10.89
CA ALA A 89 -5.56 10.33 11.07
C ALA A 89 -5.66 9.93 12.56
N ARG A 90 -4.92 10.61 13.45
CA ARG A 90 -5.04 10.43 14.90
C ARG A 90 -6.44 10.75 15.41
N LEU A 91 -7.05 11.85 14.95
CA LEU A 91 -8.42 12.20 15.32
C LEU A 91 -9.43 11.14 14.87
N ALA A 92 -9.26 10.58 13.66
CA ALA A 92 -10.09 9.49 13.17
C ALA A 92 -9.93 8.22 14.01
N LEU A 93 -8.70 7.89 14.44
CA LEU A 93 -8.45 6.77 15.38
C LEU A 93 -9.04 7.02 16.77
N GLN A 94 -8.96 8.25 17.30
CA GLN A 94 -9.55 8.58 18.60
C GLN A 94 -11.08 8.49 18.58
N ALA A 95 -11.69 8.85 17.45
CA ALA A 95 -13.13 8.71 17.22
C ALA A 95 -13.55 7.26 16.94
N TRP A 96 -12.60 6.38 16.58
CA TRP A 96 -12.87 4.98 16.33
C TRP A 96 -13.16 4.27 17.65
N ARG A 97 -14.42 3.88 17.82
CA ARG A 97 -14.89 3.04 18.93
C ARG A 97 -14.92 1.62 18.40
N HIS A 98 -14.36 0.68 19.16
CA HIS A 98 -14.43 -0.74 18.85
C HIS A 98 -15.02 -1.48 20.05
N ARG A 99 -15.97 -2.38 19.80
CA ARG A 99 -16.50 -3.27 20.86
C ARG A 99 -15.73 -4.58 20.95
N HIS A 100 -15.24 -5.07 19.82
CA HIS A 100 -14.38 -6.25 19.70
C HIS A 100 -13.40 -5.98 18.57
N LEU A 101 -12.15 -6.41 18.75
CA LEU A 101 -11.10 -6.20 17.75
C LEU A 101 -10.82 -7.53 17.06
N ASP A 102 -11.17 -7.65 15.78
CA ASP A 102 -10.77 -8.80 14.98
C ASP A 102 -9.29 -8.70 14.54
N ASP A 103 -8.72 -9.82 14.07
CA ASP A 103 -7.29 -9.85 13.68
C ASP A 103 -6.96 -8.91 12.51
N ASP A 104 -7.89 -8.69 11.58
CA ASP A 104 -7.68 -7.81 10.42
C ASP A 104 -7.73 -6.34 10.85
N GLU A 105 -8.66 -5.99 11.73
CA GLU A 105 -8.80 -4.67 12.33
C GLU A 105 -7.59 -4.35 13.22
N HIS A 106 -7.06 -5.34 13.95
CA HIS A 106 -5.82 -5.17 14.71
C HIS A 106 -4.60 -4.96 13.79
N GLU A 107 -4.48 -5.74 12.71
CA GLU A 107 -3.44 -5.54 11.71
C GLU A 107 -3.53 -4.14 11.09
N GLN A 108 -4.73 -3.72 10.70
CA GLN A 108 -4.96 -2.41 10.12
C GLN A 108 -4.66 -1.27 11.11
N LEU A 109 -5.09 -1.38 12.37
CA LEU A 109 -4.78 -0.42 13.43
C LEU A 109 -3.27 -0.21 13.57
N LEU A 110 -2.51 -1.30 13.67
CA LEU A 110 -1.05 -1.24 13.78
C LEU A 110 -0.41 -0.61 12.54
N ILE A 111 -0.94 -0.88 11.33
CA ILE A 111 -0.47 -0.20 10.11
C ILE A 111 -0.68 1.32 10.22
N VAL A 112 -1.85 1.78 10.68
CA VAL A 112 -2.12 3.21 10.85
C VAL A 112 -1.15 3.83 11.85
N GLU A 113 -0.96 3.19 13.01
CA GLU A 113 -0.05 3.68 14.05
C GLU A 113 1.40 3.74 13.57
N VAL A 114 1.89 2.71 12.86
CA VAL A 114 3.23 2.72 12.25
C VAL A 114 3.39 3.90 11.30
N LEU A 115 2.42 4.14 10.41
CA LEU A 115 2.51 5.26 9.46
C LEU A 115 2.55 6.60 10.17
N ILE A 116 1.68 6.81 11.15
CA ILE A 116 1.64 8.05 11.94
C ILE A 116 2.98 8.29 12.64
N GLU A 117 3.47 7.30 13.39
CA GLU A 117 4.72 7.44 14.15
C GLU A 117 5.94 7.59 13.22
N ALA A 118 5.96 6.90 12.07
CA ALA A 118 7.04 7.03 11.10
C ALA A 118 7.09 8.42 10.46
N PHE A 119 5.93 9.02 10.16
CA PHE A 119 5.86 10.37 9.60
C PHE A 119 6.14 11.48 10.62
N GLU A 120 5.83 11.25 11.89
CA GLU A 120 6.10 12.21 12.97
C GLU A 120 7.56 12.17 13.47
N GLY A 121 8.36 11.20 13.00
CA GLY A 121 9.75 11.03 13.42
C GLY A 121 9.91 10.30 14.77
N GLU A 122 8.84 9.67 15.27
CA GLU A 122 8.85 8.88 16.51
C GLU A 122 9.42 7.48 16.24
N HIS A 123 10.71 7.43 15.87
CA HIS A 123 11.36 6.22 15.35
C HIS A 123 11.27 5.02 16.30
N THR A 124 11.46 5.23 17.61
CA THR A 124 11.37 4.15 18.61
C THR A 124 9.97 3.54 18.66
N GLY A 125 8.93 4.38 18.62
CA GLY A 125 7.54 3.95 18.54
C GLY A 125 7.30 3.15 17.27
N ALA A 126 7.66 3.75 16.12
CA ALA A 126 7.39 3.17 14.81
C ALA A 126 8.04 1.78 14.64
N HIS A 127 9.28 1.61 15.13
CA HIS A 127 9.96 0.31 15.15
C HIS A 127 9.26 -0.68 16.08
N GLY A 128 8.84 -0.23 17.28
CA GLY A 128 8.08 -1.05 18.22
C GLY A 128 6.74 -1.53 17.64
N ARG A 129 6.00 -0.66 16.97
CA ARG A 129 4.73 -0.98 16.30
C ARG A 129 4.92 -1.87 15.08
N ALA A 130 5.97 -1.66 14.29
CA ALA A 130 6.31 -2.54 13.17
C ALA A 130 6.71 -3.94 13.67
N ALA A 131 7.41 -4.04 14.81
CA ALA A 131 7.71 -5.32 15.45
C ALA A 131 6.45 -6.02 15.96
N ALA A 132 5.55 -5.28 16.63
CA ALA A 132 4.25 -5.80 17.07
C ALA A 132 3.42 -6.32 15.88
N LEU A 133 3.36 -5.55 14.79
CA LEU A 133 2.69 -5.92 13.55
C LEU A 133 3.24 -7.23 12.96
N ARG A 134 4.57 -7.41 12.96
CA ARG A 134 5.21 -8.67 12.52
C ARG A 134 4.90 -9.85 13.44
N SER A 135 4.64 -9.60 14.72
CA SER A 135 4.35 -10.63 15.72
C SER A 135 2.91 -11.13 15.74
N LEU A 136 1.99 -10.47 15.02
CA LEU A 136 0.60 -10.88 14.95
C LEU A 136 0.44 -12.33 14.46
N PRO A 137 -0.61 -13.04 14.89
CA PRO A 137 -0.95 -14.37 14.37
C PRO A 137 -0.95 -14.41 12.84
N ARG A 138 -0.60 -15.58 12.29
CA ARG A 138 -0.65 -15.80 10.85
C ARG A 138 -2.10 -16.09 10.45
N PRO A 139 -2.64 -15.43 9.42
CA PRO A 139 -3.95 -15.78 8.89
C PRO A 139 -3.99 -17.24 8.45
N GLU A 140 -5.09 -17.94 8.72
CA GLU A 140 -5.24 -19.37 8.40
C GLU A 140 -5.20 -19.65 6.89
N SER A 141 -5.69 -18.72 6.08
CA SER A 141 -5.72 -18.90 4.62
C SER A 141 -4.36 -18.56 3.98
N PRO A 142 -3.79 -19.43 3.12
CA PRO A 142 -2.47 -19.19 2.52
C PRO A 142 -2.38 -17.91 1.68
N GLY A 143 -3.47 -17.50 1.04
CA GLY A 143 -3.54 -16.26 0.28
C GLY A 143 -3.47 -15.02 1.16
N ARG A 144 -4.21 -15.00 2.27
CA ARG A 144 -4.16 -13.91 3.24
C ARG A 144 -2.83 -13.88 3.99
N GLU A 145 -2.27 -15.04 4.33
CA GLU A 145 -0.95 -15.12 4.96
C GLU A 145 0.13 -14.45 4.10
N ARG A 146 0.19 -14.78 2.80
CA ARG A 146 1.16 -14.17 1.88
C ARG A 146 0.98 -12.66 1.77
N ARG A 147 -0.27 -12.20 1.65
CA ARG A 147 -0.59 -10.76 1.57
C ARG A 147 -0.20 -10.03 2.85
N SER A 148 -0.62 -10.56 4.00
CA SER A 148 -0.33 -10.01 5.32
C SER A 148 1.18 -9.94 5.54
N ARG A 149 1.92 -11.04 5.28
CA ARG A 149 3.39 -11.05 5.36
C ARG A 149 4.04 -9.94 4.53
N ALA A 150 3.64 -9.81 3.26
CA ALA A 150 4.18 -8.77 2.38
C ALA A 150 3.91 -7.36 2.90
N ILE A 151 2.70 -7.11 3.45
CA ILE A 151 2.37 -5.82 4.08
C ILE A 151 3.25 -5.57 5.30
N ARG A 152 3.35 -6.54 6.22
CA ARG A 152 4.15 -6.42 7.45
C ARG A 152 5.64 -6.18 7.17
N GLU A 153 6.21 -6.86 6.17
CA GLU A 153 7.59 -6.64 5.71
C GLU A 153 7.77 -5.25 5.09
N CYS A 154 6.83 -4.82 4.25
CA CYS A 154 6.83 -3.48 3.67
C CYS A 154 6.75 -2.39 4.75
N MET A 155 5.94 -2.56 5.80
CA MET A 155 5.85 -1.61 6.91
C MET A 155 7.19 -1.48 7.65
N GLY A 156 7.89 -2.59 7.89
CA GLY A 156 9.23 -2.56 8.46
C GLY A 156 10.24 -1.80 7.58
N ALA A 157 10.17 -1.99 6.25
CA ALA A 157 11.01 -1.26 5.31
C ALA A 157 10.68 0.25 5.27
N ILE A 158 9.40 0.63 5.41
CA ILE A 158 8.99 2.04 5.50
C ILE A 158 9.63 2.69 6.73
N VAL A 159 9.51 2.06 7.91
CA VAL A 159 10.08 2.59 9.15
C VAL A 159 11.59 2.77 9.03
N ARG A 160 12.31 1.74 8.55
CA ARG A 160 13.76 1.81 8.35
C ARG A 160 14.17 2.89 7.34
N ALA A 161 13.40 3.04 6.26
CA ALA A 161 13.68 4.04 5.24
C ALA A 161 13.58 5.47 5.81
N PHE A 162 12.53 5.77 6.58
CA PHE A 162 12.36 7.10 7.20
C PHE A 162 13.28 7.35 8.40
N ASP A 163 13.73 6.31 9.10
CA ASP A 163 14.77 6.39 10.14
C ASP A 163 16.20 6.50 9.58
N GLY A 164 16.39 6.47 8.26
CA GLY A 164 17.73 6.55 7.67
C GLY A 164 18.55 5.26 7.80
N ARG A 165 17.91 4.13 8.11
CA ARG A 165 18.54 2.83 8.41
C ARG A 165 18.09 1.74 7.44
N ALA A 166 17.87 2.10 6.18
CA ALA A 166 17.42 1.15 5.17
C ALA A 166 18.42 0.02 4.96
N GLU A 167 17.92 -1.22 4.98
CA GLU A 167 18.70 -2.44 4.81
C GLU A 167 18.78 -2.89 3.34
N GLN A 168 19.59 -3.91 3.10
CA GLN A 168 19.59 -4.60 1.81
C GLN A 168 18.24 -5.29 1.59
N GLY A 169 17.62 -5.08 0.43
CA GLY A 169 16.29 -5.64 0.10
C GLY A 169 15.11 -4.72 0.42
N ASP A 170 15.27 -3.70 1.27
CA ASP A 170 14.16 -2.78 1.63
C ASP A 170 13.57 -2.07 0.41
N LEU A 171 14.42 -1.67 -0.54
CA LEU A 171 13.95 -1.04 -1.78
C LEU A 171 13.00 -1.95 -2.57
N GLU A 172 13.26 -3.26 -2.63
CA GLU A 172 12.40 -4.22 -3.33
C GLU A 172 11.06 -4.41 -2.61
N LEU A 173 11.08 -4.47 -1.28
CA LEU A 173 9.86 -4.53 -0.46
C LEU A 173 8.98 -3.30 -0.67
N LEU A 174 9.59 -2.11 -0.66
CA LEU A 174 8.89 -0.84 -0.88
C LEU A 174 8.24 -0.80 -2.28
N LEU A 175 8.98 -1.19 -3.32
CA LEU A 175 8.45 -1.18 -4.69
C LEU A 175 7.30 -2.17 -4.91
N ARG A 176 7.23 -3.26 -4.14
CA ARG A 176 6.15 -4.26 -4.19
C ARG A 176 4.96 -3.95 -3.29
N GLY A 177 5.12 -3.14 -2.24
CA GLY A 177 4.06 -2.79 -1.30
C GLY A 177 2.72 -2.40 -1.96
N PRO A 178 2.71 -1.56 -3.01
CA PRO A 178 1.47 -1.14 -3.68
C PRO A 178 0.73 -2.27 -4.42
N GLU A 179 1.38 -3.41 -4.66
CA GLU A 179 0.73 -4.57 -5.27
C GLU A 179 -0.26 -5.24 -4.31
N VAL A 180 0.07 -5.24 -3.01
CA VAL A 180 -0.69 -5.87 -1.93
C VAL A 180 -1.60 -4.91 -1.16
N LEU A 181 -1.18 -3.64 -1.06
CA LEU A 181 -1.96 -2.55 -0.47
C LEU A 181 -1.78 -1.27 -1.31
N PRO A 182 -2.63 -1.04 -2.33
CA PRO A 182 -2.48 0.09 -3.27
C PRO A 182 -2.43 1.47 -2.62
N LEU A 183 -3.10 1.63 -1.47
CA LEU A 183 -3.13 2.87 -0.70
C LEU A 183 -1.73 3.31 -0.23
N LEU A 184 -0.78 2.38 -0.11
CA LEU A 184 0.63 2.69 0.23
C LEU A 184 1.46 3.19 -0.96
N HIS A 185 0.86 3.42 -2.14
CA HIS A 185 1.59 3.81 -3.34
C HIS A 185 2.54 4.99 -3.12
N TRP A 186 2.03 6.08 -2.57
CA TRP A 186 2.85 7.26 -2.32
C TRP A 186 3.80 7.07 -1.13
N VAL A 187 3.33 6.48 -0.02
CA VAL A 187 4.18 6.17 1.14
C VAL A 187 5.44 5.42 0.71
N THR A 188 5.27 4.35 -0.07
CA THR A 188 6.38 3.51 -0.53
C THR A 188 7.27 4.19 -1.54
N ARG A 189 6.74 5.05 -2.42
CA ARG A 189 7.56 5.87 -3.34
C ARG A 189 8.43 6.86 -2.58
N TYR A 190 7.89 7.57 -1.60
CA TYR A 190 8.65 8.50 -0.77
C TYR A 190 9.67 7.78 0.12
N ALA A 191 9.30 6.65 0.71
CA ALA A 191 10.25 5.81 1.45
C ALA A 191 11.38 5.31 0.54
N ALA A 192 11.06 4.82 -0.66
CA ALA A 192 12.06 4.38 -1.63
C ALA A 192 12.96 5.54 -2.08
N ALA A 193 12.39 6.72 -2.26
CA ALA A 193 13.13 7.94 -2.59
C ALA A 193 14.09 8.31 -1.45
N ALA A 194 13.68 8.17 -0.19
CA ALA A 194 14.57 8.35 0.97
C ALA A 194 15.73 7.35 0.95
N VAL A 195 15.47 6.06 0.65
CA VAL A 195 16.53 5.05 0.50
C VAL A 195 17.51 5.42 -0.63
N CYS A 196 16.99 5.85 -1.79
CA CYS A 196 17.83 6.28 -2.91
C CYS A 196 18.65 7.52 -2.57
N ALA A 197 18.07 8.48 -1.84
CA ALA A 197 18.75 9.68 -1.37
C ALA A 197 19.91 9.34 -0.42
N GLN A 198 19.69 8.44 0.55
CA GLN A 198 20.73 7.92 1.46
C GLN A 198 21.90 7.28 0.71
N ARG A 199 21.63 6.69 -0.46
CA ARG A 199 22.63 6.05 -1.34
C ARG A 199 23.23 7.01 -2.38
N GLY A 200 22.82 8.28 -2.39
CA GLY A 200 23.28 9.28 -3.36
C GLY A 200 22.73 9.11 -4.78
N ALA A 201 21.71 8.27 -4.99
CA ALA A 201 21.12 7.96 -6.29
C ALA A 201 20.07 8.99 -6.71
N ARG A 202 20.49 10.22 -7.03
CA ARG A 202 19.60 11.37 -7.29
C ARG A 202 18.63 11.17 -8.45
N ASP A 203 19.07 10.57 -9.55
CA ASP A 203 18.20 10.32 -10.70
C ASP A 203 17.05 9.38 -10.31
N ALA A 204 17.33 8.37 -9.48
CA ALA A 204 16.31 7.47 -8.95
C ALA A 204 15.34 8.19 -8.00
N VAL A 205 15.82 9.16 -7.21
CA VAL A 205 14.94 10.03 -6.39
C VAL A 205 13.98 10.80 -7.29
N ALA A 206 14.48 11.44 -8.35
CA ALA A 206 13.64 12.19 -9.30
C ALA A 206 12.57 11.30 -9.94
N THR A 207 12.94 10.11 -10.44
CA THR A 207 11.99 9.15 -11.02
C THR A 207 10.94 8.65 -10.03
N LEU A 208 11.29 8.52 -8.74
CA LEU A 208 10.36 8.09 -7.70
C LEU A 208 9.42 9.20 -7.24
N LEU A 209 9.76 10.47 -7.45
CA LEU A 209 8.89 11.61 -7.13
C LEU A 209 8.07 12.08 -8.33
N GLU A 210 8.39 11.63 -9.54
CA GLU A 210 7.64 11.96 -10.74
C GLU A 210 6.16 11.60 -10.59
N GLY A 211 5.28 12.54 -10.99
CA GLY A 211 3.83 12.39 -10.92
C GLY A 211 3.23 12.55 -9.52
N ALA A 212 4.01 12.98 -8.52
CA ALA A 212 3.49 13.26 -7.19
C ALA A 212 2.33 14.28 -7.24
N PRO A 213 1.22 14.04 -6.51
CA PRO A 213 0.14 14.99 -6.43
C PRO A 213 0.59 16.24 -5.66
N GLU A 214 -0.17 17.32 -5.81
CA GLU A 214 -0.02 18.48 -4.94
C GLU A 214 -0.45 18.11 -3.52
N TRP A 215 0.52 17.96 -2.64
CA TRP A 215 0.29 17.58 -1.26
C TRP A 215 -0.19 18.77 -0.42
N PRO A 216 -1.16 18.58 0.50
CA PRO A 216 -1.51 19.56 1.51
C PRO A 216 -0.28 20.03 2.28
N GLN A 217 -0.18 21.32 2.57
CA GLN A 217 1.00 21.92 3.21
C GLN A 217 1.32 21.30 4.59
N ASP A 218 0.29 20.83 5.28
CA ASP A 218 0.36 20.19 6.59
C ASP A 218 0.61 18.67 6.53
N SER A 219 0.71 18.09 5.33
CA SER A 219 1.04 16.67 5.18
C SER A 219 2.54 16.41 5.28
N ALA A 220 2.91 15.24 5.81
CA ALA A 220 4.28 14.77 5.86
C ALA A 220 4.92 14.67 4.45
N PHE A 221 4.12 14.41 3.41
CA PHE A 221 4.63 14.37 2.04
C PHE A 221 5.04 15.73 1.51
N ALA A 222 4.41 16.83 1.91
CA ALA A 222 4.86 18.17 1.51
C ALA A 222 6.28 18.45 2.05
N LEU A 223 6.54 18.08 3.31
CA LEU A 223 7.87 18.19 3.92
C LEU A 223 8.89 17.28 3.23
N LEU A 224 8.57 15.98 3.10
CA LEU A 224 9.46 15.01 2.44
C LEU A 224 9.76 15.39 0.99
N HIS A 225 8.78 15.90 0.24
CA HIS A 225 8.97 16.30 -1.14
C HIS A 225 9.95 17.46 -1.26
N ARG A 226 9.83 18.47 -0.39
CA ARG A 226 10.76 19.59 -0.34
C ARG A 226 12.18 19.11 -0.04
N ASP A 227 12.34 18.28 0.99
CA ASP A 227 13.64 17.82 1.45
C ASP A 227 14.33 16.95 0.39
N LEU A 228 13.61 16.02 -0.25
CA LEU A 228 14.14 15.17 -1.31
C LEU A 228 14.44 15.95 -2.61
N THR A 229 13.64 16.98 -2.93
CA THR A 229 13.93 17.87 -4.08
C THR A 229 15.20 18.67 -3.85
N MET A 230 15.49 19.08 -2.60
CA MET A 230 16.76 19.72 -2.24
C MET A 230 17.96 18.79 -2.46
N VAL A 231 17.82 17.50 -2.16
CA VAL A 231 18.85 16.47 -2.43
C VAL A 231 19.15 16.36 -3.93
N ILE A 232 18.12 16.44 -4.78
CA ILE A 232 18.26 16.42 -6.24
C ILE A 232 18.99 17.68 -6.72
N ALA A 233 18.64 18.85 -6.20
CA ALA A 233 19.14 20.15 -6.67
C ALA A 233 20.58 20.48 -6.23
N THR A 234 21.08 19.91 -5.13
CA THR A 234 22.40 20.24 -4.58
C THR A 234 23.51 19.69 -5.51
N PRO A 235 24.41 20.47 -6.12
CA PRO A 235 25.47 19.95 -6.99
C PRO A 235 26.46 19.05 -6.20
N MET A 236 27.01 18.00 -6.83
CA MET A 236 28.06 17.19 -6.19
C MET A 236 29.28 18.06 -5.89
N PRO A 237 29.90 17.97 -4.70
CA PRO A 237 31.25 18.47 -4.54
C PRO A 237 32.13 17.71 -5.53
N ALA A 238 32.90 18.44 -6.35
CA ALA A 238 33.85 17.86 -7.28
C ALA A 238 34.72 16.85 -6.52
N ARG A 239 34.68 15.57 -6.94
CA ARG A 239 35.61 14.55 -6.42
C ARG A 239 37.01 15.12 -6.57
N ARG A 240 37.66 15.46 -5.45
CA ARG A 240 39.10 15.68 -5.46
C ARG A 240 39.72 14.34 -5.82
N VAL A 241 40.16 14.22 -7.06
CA VAL A 241 41.09 13.17 -7.47
C VAL A 241 42.37 13.44 -6.70
N ALA A 242 42.66 12.57 -5.73
CA ALA A 242 43.96 12.51 -5.07
C ALA A 242 44.80 11.45 -5.78
#